data_AF-A0A951B0H6-F1
#
_entry.id   AF-A0A951B0H6-F1
#
_cell.length_a   1.000
_cell.length_b   1.000
_cell.length_c   1.000
_cell.angle_alpha   90.00
_cell.angle_beta   90.00
_cell.angle_gamma   90.00
#
_symmetry.space_group_name_H-M   'P 1'
#
loop_
_entity.id
_entity.type
_entity.pdbx_description
1 polymer ?
#
loop_
_entity_poly.entity_id
_entity_poly.type
_entity_poly.pdbx_seq_one_letter_code
_entity_poly.pdbx_strand_id
1 'polypeptide(L)'
;MITQEIVEATERQAGANKNDNRRLRRAGKIPAVVYGAGSAPVSLEVEPKQITKILHSKSGHNTIFDLKVGGATAKAMIVDWQYEPLKGSIMHIDLKRIAMDQTIQVSVPIVLTGVAEGVRLQG
;
A
#
# COMPACT_ATOMS: atom_id res chain seq x y z
N MET A 1 -15.04 -7.91 11.76
CA MET A 1 -13.74 -7.76 12.45
C MET A 1 -12.75 -7.19 11.46
N ILE A 2 -12.16 -6.02 11.74
CA ILE A 2 -11.12 -5.44 10.90
C ILE A 2 -9.88 -6.30 11.12
N THR A 3 -9.48 -7.10 10.12
CA THR A 3 -8.28 -7.92 10.21
C THR A 3 -7.09 -6.96 10.39
N GLN A 4 -6.41 -7.01 11.53
CA GLN A 4 -5.19 -6.23 11.75
C GLN A 4 -4.06 -6.89 10.94
N GLU A 5 -3.84 -6.38 9.74
CA GLU A 5 -2.65 -6.74 8.97
C GLU A 5 -1.48 -5.89 9.48
N ILE A 6 -0.38 -6.56 9.82
CA ILE A 6 0.86 -5.90 10.24
C ILE A 6 1.81 -5.95 9.05
N VAL A 7 2.33 -4.78 8.67
CA VAL A 7 3.39 -4.66 7.68
C VAL A 7 4.68 -4.30 8.40
N GLU A 8 5.63 -5.22 8.37
CA GLU A 8 6.99 -4.97 8.82
C GLU A 8 7.80 -4.31 7.70
N ALA A 9 8.35 -3.14 8.02
CA ALA A 9 9.16 -2.35 7.13
C ALA A 9 10.46 -1.94 7.82
N THR A 10 11.55 -1.88 7.05
CA THR A 10 12.85 -1.43 7.55
C THR A 10 13.11 -0.01 7.06
N GLU A 11 13.50 0.88 7.97
CA GLU A 11 13.88 2.25 7.64
C GLU A 11 15.23 2.29 6.92
N ARG A 12 15.35 3.16 5.92
CA ARG A 12 16.57 3.36 5.15
C ARG A 12 17.17 4.73 5.47
N GLN A 13 18.36 4.75 6.08
CA GLN A 13 19.01 5.99 6.55
C GLN A 13 19.97 6.67 5.54
N ALA A 14 20.17 6.12 4.34
CA ALA A 14 21.08 6.74 3.37
C ALA A 14 20.52 6.63 1.95
N GLY A 15 20.33 7.79 1.31
CA GLY A 15 20.12 7.96 -0.13
C GLY A 15 19.06 7.05 -0.76
N ALA A 16 17.81 7.51 -0.84
CA ALA A 16 16.82 6.94 -1.77
C ALA A 16 17.17 7.28 -3.24
N ASN A 17 18.41 7.03 -3.64
CA ASN A 17 18.93 7.29 -4.98
C ASN A 17 18.50 6.16 -5.92
N LYS A 18 18.58 6.44 -7.23
CA LYS A 18 18.15 5.52 -8.29
C LYS A 18 18.85 4.15 -8.22
N ASN A 19 20.11 4.11 -7.79
CA ASN A 19 20.90 2.90 -7.74
C ASN A 19 20.49 1.99 -6.58
N ASP A 20 20.20 2.57 -5.41
CA ASP A 20 19.74 1.84 -4.23
C ASP A 20 18.37 1.22 -4.47
N ASN A 21 17.44 1.97 -5.08
CA ASN A 21 16.13 1.42 -5.47
C ASN A 21 16.26 0.27 -6.48
N ARG A 22 17.22 0.35 -7.41
CA ARG A 22 17.50 -0.76 -8.35
C ARG A 22 18.06 -1.99 -7.63
N ARG A 23 18.96 -1.81 -6.66
CA ARG A 23 19.50 -2.92 -5.85
C ARG A 23 18.39 -3.60 -5.03
N LEU A 24 17.52 -2.80 -4.43
CA LEU A 24 16.41 -3.30 -3.61
C LEU A 24 15.44 -4.16 -4.42
N ARG A 25 15.05 -3.69 -5.61
CA ARG A 25 14.21 -4.46 -6.54
C ARG A 25 14.88 -5.76 -7.00
N ARG A 26 16.20 -5.74 -7.25
CA ARG A 26 16.98 -6.95 -7.57
C ARG A 26 17.03 -7.95 -6.41
N ALA A 27 17.02 -7.46 -5.17
CA ALA A 27 16.92 -8.29 -3.98
C ALA A 27 15.48 -8.78 -3.70
N GLY A 28 14.51 -8.48 -4.57
CA GLY A 28 13.11 -8.89 -4.42
C GLY A 28 12.34 -8.10 -3.36
N LYS A 29 12.86 -6.96 -2.91
CA LYS A 29 12.20 -6.05 -1.96
C LYS A 29 11.64 -4.83 -2.71
N ILE A 30 10.60 -4.22 -2.16
CA ILE A 30 9.94 -3.06 -2.77
C ILE A 30 10.37 -1.79 -2.03
N PRO A 31 10.88 -0.77 -2.74
CA PRO A 31 11.06 0.56 -2.15
C PRO A 31 9.70 1.18 -1.86
N ALA A 32 9.53 1.72 -0.66
CA ALA A 32 8.33 2.43 -0.25
C ALA A 32 8.68 3.74 0.44
N VAL A 33 7.70 4.65 0.54
CA VAL A 33 7.79 5.88 1.31
C VAL A 33 6.55 6.00 2.19
N VAL A 34 6.75 6.38 3.45
CA VAL A 34 5.66 6.71 4.37
C VAL A 34 5.67 8.18 4.73
N TYR A 35 4.53 8.86 4.60
CA TYR A 35 4.39 10.29 4.91
C TYR A 35 3.03 10.61 5.56
N GLY A 36 2.85 11.85 6.02
CA GLY A 36 1.59 12.31 6.62
C GLY A 36 1.59 12.27 8.15
N ALA A 37 0.41 12.55 8.74
CA ALA A 37 0.20 12.69 10.18
C ALA A 37 1.19 13.67 10.87
N GLY A 38 1.57 14.76 10.18
CA GLY A 38 2.48 15.79 10.70
C GLY A 38 3.94 15.35 10.87
N SER A 39 4.30 14.12 10.48
CA SER A 39 5.65 13.57 10.62
C SER A 39 6.43 13.65 9.30
N ALA A 40 7.76 13.73 9.39
CA ALA A 40 8.63 13.73 8.22
C ALA A 40 8.44 12.45 7.37
N PRO A 41 8.59 12.55 6.04
CA PRO A 41 8.55 11.38 5.17
C PRO A 41 9.74 10.47 5.43
N VAL A 42 9.50 9.16 5.51
CA VAL A 42 10.52 8.15 5.77
C VAL A 42 10.58 7.17 4.61
N SER A 43 11.80 6.92 4.13
CA SER A 43 12.05 5.90 3.11
C SER A 43 12.12 4.53 3.74
N LEU A 44 11.34 3.61 3.21
CA LEU A 44 11.19 2.25 3.72
C LEU A 44 11.56 1.23 2.65
N GLU A 45 11.86 0.01 3.11
CA GLU A 45 11.82 -1.20 2.31
C GLU A 45 10.77 -2.17 2.86
N VAL A 46 10.00 -2.78 1.97
CA VAL A 46 8.91 -3.69 2.33
C VAL A 46 8.98 -4.98 1.51
N GLU A 47 8.44 -6.06 2.08
CA GLU A 47 8.36 -7.34 1.38
C GLU A 47 7.12 -7.42 0.48
N PRO A 48 7.25 -7.87 -0.79
CA PRO A 48 6.12 -7.96 -1.70
C PRO A 48 4.91 -8.71 -1.15
N LYS A 49 5.14 -9.85 -0.48
CA LYS A 49 4.07 -10.71 0.05
C LYS A 49 3.13 -9.97 1.01
N GLN A 50 3.69 -9.09 1.84
CA GLN A 50 2.90 -8.33 2.82
C GLN A 50 1.96 -7.35 2.12
N ILE A 51 2.46 -6.69 1.07
CA ILE A 51 1.70 -5.72 0.28
C ILE A 51 0.65 -6.41 -0.58
N THR A 52 1.03 -7.49 -1.26
CA THR A 52 0.12 -8.27 -2.08
C THR A 52 -1.05 -8.81 -1.27
N LYS A 53 -0.83 -9.17 0.01
CA LYS A 53 -1.91 -9.57 0.91
C LYS A 53 -2.92 -8.45 1.16
N ILE A 54 -2.43 -7.23 1.42
CA ILE A 54 -3.28 -6.04 1.63
C ILE A 54 -4.08 -5.72 0.36
N LEU A 55 -3.42 -5.69 -0.80
CA LEU A 55 -4.06 -5.36 -2.06
C LEU A 55 -5.17 -6.35 -2.45
N HIS A 56 -5.03 -7.62 -2.08
CA HIS A 56 -6.05 -8.66 -2.30
C HIS A 56 -7.07 -8.80 -1.16
N SER A 57 -6.99 -7.96 -0.12
CA SER A 57 -7.97 -7.96 0.97
C SER A 57 -9.33 -7.45 0.48
N LYS A 58 -10.41 -7.73 1.23
CA LYS A 58 -11.78 -7.31 0.86
C LYS A 58 -11.93 -5.80 0.68
N SER A 59 -11.19 -5.01 1.46
CA SER A 59 -11.19 -3.55 1.36
C SER A 59 -10.11 -3.01 0.41
N GLY A 60 -9.23 -3.88 -0.10
CA GLY A 60 -8.19 -3.57 -1.08
C GLY A 60 -7.36 -2.35 -0.68
N HIS A 61 -7.39 -1.32 -1.53
CA HIS A 61 -6.64 -0.07 -1.36
C HIS A 61 -7.07 0.76 -0.13
N ASN A 62 -8.30 0.58 0.36
CA ASN A 62 -8.82 1.31 1.52
C ASN A 62 -8.53 0.62 2.85
N THR A 63 -7.70 -0.42 2.85
CA THR A 63 -7.33 -1.13 4.08
C THR A 63 -6.36 -0.29 4.89
N ILE A 64 -6.76 0.05 6.11
CA ILE A 64 -5.87 0.62 7.14
C ILE A 64 -5.19 -0.55 7.85
N PHE A 65 -3.86 -0.51 7.92
CA PHE A 65 -3.04 -1.56 8.51
C PHE A 65 -2.01 -0.96 9.49
N ASP A 66 -1.44 -1.82 10.32
CA ASP A 66 -0.43 -1.43 11.30
C ASP A 66 0.97 -1.56 10.65
N LEU A 67 1.64 -0.43 10.42
CA LEU A 67 2.98 -0.35 9.86
C LEU A 67 4.01 -0.31 11.00
N LYS A 68 4.88 -1.32 11.06
CA LYS A 68 5.96 -1.44 12.05
C LYS A 68 7.30 -1.03 11.43
N VAL A 69 7.92 0.02 11.96
CA VAL A 69 9.22 0.54 11.53
C VAL A 69 10.12 0.69 12.74
N GLY A 70 11.26 -0.01 12.77
CA GLY A 70 12.26 0.16 13.83
C GLY A 70 11.76 -0.05 15.27
N GLY A 71 10.68 -0.82 15.45
CA GLY A 71 10.05 -1.07 16.75
C GLY A 71 8.88 -0.14 17.11
N ALA A 72 8.67 0.94 16.34
CA ALA A 72 7.47 1.77 16.45
C ALA A 72 6.36 1.26 15.52
N THR A 73 5.11 1.32 15.98
CA THR A 73 3.93 0.95 15.19
C THR A 73 3.09 2.19 14.91
N ALA A 74 2.73 2.40 13.65
CA ALA A 74 1.83 3.48 13.22
C ALA A 74 0.76 2.93 12.29
N LYS A 75 -0.42 3.56 12.26
CA LYS A 75 -1.45 3.21 11.28
C LYS A 75 -1.14 3.83 9.93
N ALA A 76 -1.24 3.03 8.87
CA ALA A 76 -0.99 3.47 7.51
C ALA A 76 -2.01 2.89 6.52
N MET A 77 -2.10 3.53 5.36
CA MET A 77 -2.92 3.09 4.23
C MET A 77 -2.08 3.22 2.95
N ILE A 78 -2.32 2.34 1.98
CA ILE A 78 -1.72 2.46 0.65
C ILE A 78 -2.46 3.57 -0.11
N VAL A 79 -1.72 4.57 -0.59
CA VAL A 79 -2.30 5.64 -1.40
C VAL A 79 -2.08 5.39 -2.88
N ASP A 80 -0.86 4.98 -3.24
CA ASP A 80 -0.49 4.72 -4.62
C ASP A 80 0.53 3.56 -4.68
N TRP A 81 0.56 2.86 -5.80
CA TRP A 81 1.55 1.85 -6.09
C TRP A 81 1.84 1.81 -7.59
N GLN A 82 3.10 1.60 -7.92
CA GLN A 82 3.57 1.55 -9.29
C GLN A 82 3.79 0.10 -9.69
N TYR A 83 3.26 -0.32 -10.84
CA TYR A 83 3.48 -1.65 -11.41
C TYR A 83 4.49 -1.61 -12.56
N GLU A 84 5.29 -2.66 -12.68
CA GLU A 84 6.07 -2.95 -13.88
C GLU A 84 5.15 -3.55 -14.94
N PRO A 85 4.93 -2.89 -16.10
CA PRO A 85 3.90 -3.29 -17.07
C PRO A 85 4.18 -4.65 -17.73
N LEU A 86 5.46 -5.06 -17.82
CA LEU A 86 5.84 -6.32 -18.47
C LEU A 86 5.75 -7.53 -17.54
N LYS A 87 6.11 -7.36 -16.26
CA LYS A 87 6.20 -8.48 -15.29
C LYS A 87 5.05 -8.50 -14.28
N GLY A 88 4.30 -7.41 -14.15
CA GLY A 88 3.27 -7.25 -13.13
C GLY A 88 3.83 -7.09 -11.71
N SER A 89 5.15 -6.94 -11.52
CA SER A 89 5.76 -6.72 -10.21
C SER A 89 5.56 -5.29 -9.71
N ILE A 90 5.36 -5.12 -8.41
CA ILE A 90 5.26 -3.80 -7.78
C ILE A 90 6.65 -3.15 -7.73
N MET A 91 6.77 -1.93 -8.24
CA MET A 91 8.00 -1.16 -8.34
C MET A 91 8.20 -0.14 -7.21
N HIS A 92 7.12 0.44 -6.72
CA HIS A 92 7.11 1.45 -5.66
C HIS A 92 5.75 1.47 -4.96
N ILE A 93 5.74 1.86 -3.69
CA ILE A 93 4.50 2.01 -2.91
C ILE A 93 4.57 3.29 -2.08
N ASP A 94 3.47 4.03 -2.09
CA ASP A 94 3.27 5.24 -1.33
C ASP A 94 2.31 4.94 -0.19
N LEU A 95 2.80 5.12 1.04
CA LEU A 95 2.07 4.88 2.27
C LEU A 95 1.76 6.21 2.95
N LYS A 96 0.52 6.35 3.40
CA LYS A 96 0.09 7.52 4.19
C LYS A 96 -0.20 7.11 5.61
N ARG A 97 0.45 7.79 6.58
CA ARG A 97 0.13 7.68 8.00
C ARG A 97 -1.25 8.25 8.26
N ILE A 98 -2.03 7.51 9.02
CA ILE A 98 -3.39 7.84 9.38
C ILE A 98 -3.41 8.27 10.85
N ALA A 99 -3.78 9.53 11.06
CA ALA A 99 -4.10 10.05 12.38
C ALA A 99 -5.58 9.74 12.64
N MET A 100 -5.89 9.01 13.71
CA MET A 100 -7.27 8.52 13.98
C MET A 100 -8.24 9.66 14.36
N ASP A 101 -7.70 10.85 14.62
CA ASP A 101 -8.41 12.09 14.95
C ASP A 101 -8.70 12.96 13.71
N GLN A 102 -8.19 12.60 12.53
CA GLN A 102 -8.34 13.39 11.29
C GLN A 102 -9.27 12.71 10.28
N THR A 103 -10.07 13.53 9.59
CA THR A 103 -10.93 13.07 8.50
C THR A 103 -10.10 12.76 7.25
N ILE A 104 -10.42 11.65 6.58
CA ILE A 104 -9.73 11.20 5.36
C ILE A 104 -10.77 10.92 4.29
N GLN A 105 -10.51 11.38 3.07
CA GLN A 105 -11.30 11.02 1.90
C GLN A 105 -10.71 9.76 1.24
N VAL A 106 -11.55 8.77 1.01
CA VAL A 106 -11.19 7.49 0.37
C VAL A 106 -12.18 7.17 -0.74
N SER A 107 -11.70 6.56 -1.83
CA SER A 107 -12.54 6.12 -2.94
C SER A 107 -12.96 4.68 -2.72
N VAL A 108 -14.25 4.41 -2.54
CA VAL A 108 -14.77 3.06 -2.27
C VAL A 108 -15.29 2.43 -3.56
N PRO A 109 -14.83 1.22 -3.93
CA PRO A 109 -15.35 0.53 -5.11
C PRO A 109 -16.81 0.11 -4.89
N ILE A 110 -17.65 0.35 -5.89
CA ILE A 110 -19.05 -0.10 -5.90
C ILE A 110 -19.10 -1.52 -6.48
N VAL A 111 -19.64 -2.46 -5.72
CA VAL A 111 -19.91 -3.82 -6.19
C VAL A 111 -21.37 -3.92 -6.57
N LEU A 112 -21.63 -4.15 -7.87
CA LEU A 112 -22.99 -4.35 -8.38
C LEU A 112 -23.49 -5.75 -8.00
N THR A 113 -24.77 -5.85 -7.64
CA THR A 113 -25.44 -7.13 -7.33
C THR A 113 -26.56 -7.38 -8.32
N GLY A 114 -26.73 -8.65 -8.71
CA GLY A 114 -27.72 -9.06 -9.71
C GLY A 114 -27.28 -8.83 -11.16
N VAL A 115 -28.17 -9.18 -12.09
CA VAL A 115 -27.98 -8.96 -13.53
C VAL A 115 -29.00 -7.91 -13.95
N ALA A 116 -28.54 -6.82 -14.56
CA ALA A 116 -29.45 -5.82 -15.10
C ALA A 116 -30.32 -6.42 -16.20
N GLU A 117 -31.62 -6.12 -16.19
CA GLU A 117 -32.58 -6.74 -17.10
C GLU A 117 -32.28 -6.43 -18.58
N GLY A 118 -31.62 -5.30 -18.86
CA GLY A 118 -31.15 -4.92 -20.20
C GLY A 118 -30.03 -5.81 -20.76
N VAL A 119 -29.11 -6.28 -19.91
CA VAL A 119 -28.02 -7.19 -20.34
C VAL A 119 -28.58 -8.57 -20.72
N ARG A 120 -29.69 -8.99 -20.10
CA ARG A 120 -30.38 -10.25 -20.45
C ARG A 120 -30.97 -10.20 -21.87
N LEU A 121 -31.23 -9.01 -22.40
CA LEU A 121 -31.75 -8.77 -23.76
C LEU A 121 -30.64 -8.40 -24.76
N GLN A 122 -29.37 -8.61 -24.42
CA GLN A 122 -28.20 -8.28 -25.25
C GLN A 122 -28.05 -6.77 -25.58
N GLY A 123 -28.31 -5.91 -24.60
CA GLY A 123 -27.91 -4.49 -24.60
C GLY A 123 -27.00 -4.18 -23.43
#